data_AF-A0A450YPN7-F1
#
_entry.id   AF-A0A450YPN7-F1
#
_cell.length_a   1.000
_cell.length_b   1.000
_cell.length_c   1.000
_cell.angle_alpha   90.00
_cell.angle_beta   90.00
_cell.angle_gamma   90.00
#
_symmetry.space_group_name_H-M   'P 1'
#
loop_
_entity.id
_entity.type
_entity.pdbx_description
1 polymer ?
#
loop_
_entity_poly.entity_id
_entity_poly.type
_entity_poly.pdbx_seq_one_letter_code
_entity_poly.pdbx_strand_id
1 'polypeptide(L)' 'MKLRIAHVASFILCLALIATTSRLASAKELVGSIPGQLSVRQGAAVYTIPIQIPPGVAGMQSDLAITYNS' A
#
# COMPACT_ATOMS: atom_id res chain seq x y z
N MET A 1 -36.93 26.06 18.16
CA MET A 1 -36.08 26.29 16.97
C MET A 1 -34.57 26.18 17.27
N LYS A 2 -34.07 26.72 18.38
CA LYS A 2 -32.64 26.74 18.75
C LYS A 2 -31.96 25.36 18.90
N LEU A 3 -32.69 24.35 19.40
CA LEU A 3 -32.16 22.97 19.61
C LEU A 3 -31.94 22.17 18.30
N ARG A 4 -32.73 22.46 17.25
CA ARG A 4 -32.58 21.78 15.94
C ARG A 4 -31.39 22.33 15.16
N ILE A 5 -31.11 23.62 15.31
CA ILE A 5 -29.98 24.32 14.67
C ILE A 5 -28.64 23.86 15.26
N ALA A 6 -28.57 23.66 16.58
CA ALA A 6 -27.38 23.14 17.25
C ALA A 6 -27.01 21.72 16.78
N HIS A 7 -28.00 20.84 16.60
CA HIS A 7 -27.76 19.50 16.08
C HIS A 7 -27.29 19.50 14.63
N VAL A 8 -27.87 20.34 13.76
CA VAL A 8 -27.44 20.44 12.35
C VAL A 8 -26.03 21.00 12.24
N ALA A 9 -25.70 22.04 13.02
CA ALA A 9 -24.34 22.60 13.06
C ALA A 9 -23.31 21.57 13.55
N SER A 10 -23.65 20.79 14.59
CA SER A 10 -22.79 19.72 15.11
C SER A 10 -22.61 18.58 14.09
N PHE A 11 -23.66 18.24 13.34
CA PHE A 11 -23.61 17.21 12.30
C PHE A 11 -22.71 17.61 11.14
N ILE A 12 -22.79 18.87 10.69
CA ILE A 12 -21.92 19.42 9.64
C ILE A 12 -20.46 19.46 10.11
N LEU A 13 -20.21 19.86 11.36
CA LEU A 13 -18.87 19.87 11.95
C LEU A 13 -18.26 18.47 12.02
N CYS A 14 -19.02 17.46 12.45
CA CYS A 14 -18.58 16.07 12.45
C CYS A 14 -18.28 15.57 11.04
N LEU A 15 -19.11 15.89 10.05
CA LEU A 15 -18.91 15.44 8.67
C LEU A 15 -17.65 16.10 8.05
N ALA A 16 -17.40 17.38 8.35
CA ALA A 16 -16.18 18.07 7.94
C ALA A 16 -14.93 17.49 8.61
N LEU A 17 -15.02 17.10 9.88
CA LEU A 17 -13.92 16.48 10.63
C LEU A 17 -13.55 15.11 10.04
N ILE A 18 -14.55 14.27 9.73
CA ILE A 18 -14.35 12.95 9.12
C ILE A 18 -13.76 13.06 7.70
N ALA A 19 -14.21 14.05 6.91
CA ALA A 19 -13.68 14.27 5.57
C ALA A 19 -12.22 14.74 5.55
N THR A 20 -11.74 15.32 6.65
CA THR A 20 -10.35 15.80 6.76
C THR A 20 -9.39 14.67 7.13
N THR A 21 -9.81 13.70 7.95
CA THR A 21 -8.96 12.60 8.41
C THR A 21 -8.66 11.56 7.32
N SER A 22 -9.57 11.36 6.37
CA SER A 22 -9.38 10.40 5.26
C SER A 22 -8.27 10.79 4.28
N ARG A 23 -7.85 12.06 4.25
CA ARG A 23 -6.74 12.53 3.40
C ARG A 23 -5.35 12.32 4.00
N LEU A 24 -5.23 11.96 5.28
CA LEU A 24 -3.93 11.79 5.95
C LEU A 24 -3.34 10.38 5.81
N ALA A 25 -4.06 9.43 5.22
CA ALA A 25 -3.56 8.07 4.97
C ALA A 25 -2.68 7.99 3.71
N SER A 26 -1.70 8.87 3.57
CA SER A 26 -0.57 8.65 2.66
C SER A 26 0.56 8.05 3.50
N ALA A 27 0.49 6.73 3.71
CA ALA A 27 1.60 6.00 4.30
C ALA A 27 2.79 6.16 3.35
N LYS A 28 3.85 6.83 3.81
CA LYS A 28 5.11 6.93 3.08
C LYS A 28 5.56 5.51 2.74
N GLU A 29 5.76 5.23 1.45
CA GLU A 29 6.29 3.94 1.01
C GLU A 29 7.57 3.64 1.77
N LEU A 30 7.62 2.44 2.38
CA LEU A 30 8.78 2.01 3.15
C LEU A 30 9.97 1.92 2.20
N VAL A 31 10.93 2.83 2.35
CA VAL A 31 12.15 2.81 1.55
C VAL A 31 13.00 1.62 1.99
N GLY A 32 13.52 0.86 1.03
CA GLY A 32 14.36 -0.31 1.30
C GLY A 32 13.60 -1.64 1.35
N SER A 33 12.30 -1.67 1.07
CA SER A 33 11.58 -2.92 0.79
C SER A 33 11.35 -3.11 -0.71
N ILE A 34 11.51 -4.33 -1.21
CA ILE A 34 11.09 -4.73 -2.56
C ILE A 34 9.79 -5.54 -2.41
N PRO A 35 8.68 -5.13 -3.05
CA PRO A 35 7.42 -5.85 -2.93
C PRO A 35 7.54 -7.25 -3.55
N GLY A 36 7.22 -8.27 -2.75
CA GLY A 36 7.08 -9.65 -3.22
C GLY A 36 5.69 -9.94 -3.78
N GLN A 37 5.57 -11.05 -4.50
CA GLN A 37 4.32 -11.54 -5.08
C GLN A 37 3.96 -12.88 -4.44
N LEU A 38 2.73 -12.98 -3.93
CA LEU A 38 2.13 -14.23 -3.47
C LEU A 38 1.16 -14.74 -4.55
N SER A 39 1.26 -16.01 -4.89
CA SER A 39 0.31 -16.68 -5.77
C SER A 39 0.03 -18.10 -5.31
N VAL A 40 -1.12 -18.64 -5.69
CA VAL A 40 -1.41 -20.07 -5.53
C VAL A 40 -1.30 -20.72 -6.89
N ARG A 41 -0.43 -21.72 -7.02
CA ARG A 41 -0.22 -22.47 -8.27
C ARG A 41 -0.41 -23.93 -7.99
N GLN A 42 -1.37 -24.55 -8.68
CA GLN A 42 -1.67 -25.99 -8.54
C GLN A 42 -1.93 -26.42 -7.08
N GLY A 43 -2.52 -25.52 -6.27
CA GLY A 43 -2.79 -25.78 -4.85
C GLY A 43 -1.63 -25.50 -3.90
N ALA A 44 -0.43 -25.20 -4.41
CA ALA A 44 0.72 -24.80 -3.60
C ALA A 44 0.82 -23.27 -3.47
N ALA A 45 1.29 -22.81 -2.30
CA ALA A 45 1.62 -21.40 -2.10
C ALA A 45 2.99 -21.11 -2.70
N VAL A 46 3.03 -20.17 -3.65
CA VAL A 46 4.25 -19.72 -4.32
C VAL A 46 4.51 -18.28 -3.94
N TYR A 47 5.68 -18.01 -3.36
CA TYR A 47 6.12 -16.68 -2.97
C TYR A 47 7.36 -16.29 -3.76
N THR A 48 7.34 -15.13 -4.42
CA THR A 48 8.44 -14.64 -5.25
C THR A 48 8.85 -13.24 -4.81
N ILE A 49 10.13 -13.06 -4.47
CA ILE A 49 10.71 -11.76 -4.13
C ILE A 49 11.75 -11.41 -5.20
N PRO A 50 11.55 -10.36 -6.01
CA PRO A 50 12.55 -9.97 -7.00
C PRO A 50 13.77 -9.34 -6.33
N ILE A 51 14.94 -9.49 -6.95
CA ILE A 51 16.19 -8.86 -6.51
C ILE A 51 16.50 -7.70 -7.46
N GLN A 52 16.56 -6.48 -6.94
CA GLN A 52 16.96 -5.31 -7.72
C GLN A 52 18.48 -5.28 -7.87
N ILE A 53 18.94 -5.36 -9.12
CA ILE A 53 20.37 -5.41 -9.47
C ILE A 53 20.65 -4.26 -10.43
N PRO A 54 21.62 -3.38 -10.15
CA PRO A 54 21.96 -2.29 -11.08
C PRO A 54 22.55 -2.85 -12.38
N PRO A 55 22.38 -2.16 -13.52
CA PRO A 55 23.04 -2.54 -14.76
C PRO A 55 24.56 -2.60 -14.62
N GLY A 56 25.16 -3.65 -15.17
CA GLY A 56 26.60 -3.85 -15.24
C GLY A 56 27.23 -3.25 -16.51
N VAL A 57 28.39 -3.79 -16.88
CA VAL A 57 29.13 -3.37 -18.08
C VAL A 57 28.25 -3.55 -19.33
N ALA A 58 28.29 -2.56 -20.22
CA ALA A 58 27.47 -2.49 -21.42
C ALA A 58 25.94 -2.55 -21.18
N GLY A 59 25.48 -2.23 -19.96
CA GLY A 59 24.06 -2.24 -19.61
C GLY A 59 23.49 -3.64 -19.38
N MET A 60 24.32 -4.67 -19.26
CA MET A 60 23.84 -6.02 -18.96
C MET A 60 23.30 -6.10 -17.53
N GLN A 61 22.07 -6.59 -17.37
CA GLN A 61 21.42 -6.78 -16.08
C GLN A 61 20.78 -8.17 -16.04
N SER A 62 21.04 -8.92 -14.97
CA SER A 62 20.38 -10.20 -14.72
C SER A 62 19.04 -10.00 -14.03
N ASP A 63 18.05 -10.80 -14.43
CA ASP A 63 16.77 -10.90 -13.72
C ASP A 63 16.83 -12.06 -12.73
N LEU A 64 16.78 -11.76 -11.43
CA LEU A 64 16.88 -12.73 -10.35
C LEU A 64 15.72 -12.55 -9.36
N ALA A 65 15.25 -13.67 -8.80
CA ALA A 65 14.24 -13.68 -7.75
C ALA A 65 14.48 -14.85 -6.78
N ILE A 66 14.09 -14.66 -5.52
CA ILE A 66 13.96 -15.73 -4.53
C ILE A 66 12.54 -16.29 -4.67
N THR A 67 12.41 -17.58 -4.93
CA THR A 67 11.11 -18.26 -5.06
C THR A 67 11.00 -19.36 -4.02
N TYR A 68 9.91 -19.34 -3.24
CA TYR A 68 9.48 -20.40 -2.34
C TYR A 68 8.24 -21.10 -2.92
N ASN A 69 8.17 -22.42 -2.78
CA ASN A 69 7.04 -23.26 -3.22
C ASN A 69 6.81 -24.35 -2.16
N SER A 70 5.61 -24.38 -1.58
CA SER A 70 5.22 -25.28 -0.46
C SER A 70 4.82 -26.68 -0.89
#